data_AF-A0A1Y0MKI4-F1
#
_entry.id   AF-A0A1Y0MKI4-F1
#
_cell.length_a   1.000
_cell.length_b   1.000
_cell.length_c   1.000
_cell.angle_alpha   90.00
_cell.angle_beta   90.00
_cell.angle_gamma   90.00
#
_symmetry.space_group_name_H-M   'P 1'
#
loop_
_entity.id
_entity.type
_entity.pdbx_description
1 polymer ?
#
loop_
_entity_poly.entity_id
_entity_poly.type
_entity_poly.pdbx_seq_one_letter_code
_entity_poly.pdbx_strand_id
1 'polypeptide(L)'
;MELVLNTFETEPLPEPRETFAIVNEPLLNSNYKAAVQQNFIKSSKPSVFGMRQRLKFKQFNNVQAIGVILKLSVFVTVLTIMF
;
A
#
# COMPACT_ATOMS: atom_id res chain seq x y z
N MET A 1 47.22 -3.51 -38.37
CA MET A 1 46.35 -2.60 -37.59
C MET A 1 46.37 -3.07 -36.16
N GLU A 2 47.45 -2.73 -35.47
CA GLU A 2 47.54 -2.87 -34.02
C GLU A 2 46.53 -1.93 -33.34
N LEU A 3 45.66 -2.47 -32.49
CA LEU A 3 44.91 -1.66 -31.55
C LEU A 3 45.87 -1.13 -30.49
N VAL A 4 46.31 0.11 -30.67
CA VAL A 4 47.02 0.89 -29.66
C VAL A 4 46.06 1.11 -28.49
N LEU A 5 46.22 0.28 -27.46
CA LEU A 5 45.47 0.36 -26.20
C LEU A 5 46.08 1.53 -25.41
N ASN A 6 45.49 2.71 -25.56
CA ASN A 6 45.82 3.87 -24.75
C ASN A 6 45.63 3.49 -23.27
N THR A 7 46.75 3.34 -22.55
CA THR A 7 46.80 3.30 -21.09
C THR A 7 46.43 4.67 -20.56
N PHE A 8 45.12 4.95 -20.53
CA PHE A 8 44.59 6.08 -19.79
C PHE A 8 44.58 5.67 -18.32
N GLU A 9 45.40 6.34 -17.52
CA GLU A 9 45.48 6.26 -16.07
C GLU A 9 44.06 6.25 -15.46
N THR A 10 43.50 5.07 -15.23
CA THR A 10 42.25 4.90 -14.51
C THR A 10 42.54 5.15 -13.05
N GLU A 11 42.06 6.28 -12.55
CA GLU A 11 41.90 6.58 -11.13
C GLU A 11 41.33 5.34 -10.42
N PRO A 12 41.96 4.87 -9.32
CA PRO A 12 41.48 3.68 -8.62
C PRO A 12 40.03 3.93 -8.16
N LEU A 13 39.12 3.04 -8.54
CA LEU A 13 37.74 3.08 -8.06
C LEU A 13 37.75 3.23 -6.53
N PRO A 14 36.92 4.10 -5.95
CA PRO A 14 36.82 4.21 -4.50
C PRO A 14 36.45 2.85 -3.93
N GLU A 15 37.16 2.44 -2.87
CA GLU A 15 36.90 1.17 -2.19
C GLU A 15 35.40 1.00 -1.92
N PRO A 16 34.83 -0.21 -2.11
CA PRO A 16 33.41 -0.45 -1.92
C PRO A 16 32.98 0.05 -0.54
N ARG A 17 32.18 1.11 -0.52
CA ARG A 17 31.63 1.66 0.71
C ARG A 17 30.79 0.59 1.37
N GLU A 18 31.32 0.10 2.49
CA GLU A 18 30.73 -0.76 3.50
C GLU A 18 29.94 -1.93 2.92
N THR A 19 30.47 -3.14 3.12
CA THR A 19 29.68 -4.35 3.10
C THR A 19 28.40 -4.10 3.89
N PHE A 20 27.27 -3.96 3.19
CA PHE A 20 25.97 -3.96 3.82
C PHE A 20 25.90 -5.30 4.54
N ALA A 21 26.19 -5.28 5.83
CA ALA A 21 25.90 -6.39 6.70
C ALA A 21 24.38 -6.50 6.63
N ILE A 22 23.90 -7.38 5.75
CA ILE A 22 22.49 -7.72 5.68
C ILE A 22 22.24 -8.47 6.98
N VAL A 23 21.99 -7.70 8.04
CA VAL A 23 21.45 -8.23 9.27
C VAL A 23 20.14 -8.86 8.82
N ASN A 24 20.04 -10.18 9.01
CA ASN A 24 18.84 -10.95 8.71
C ASN A 24 17.76 -10.58 9.74
N GLU A 25 17.41 -9.30 9.82
CA GLU A 25 16.24 -8.88 10.55
C GLU A 25 15.02 -9.37 9.79
N PRO A 26 14.06 -9.99 10.48
CA PRO A 26 12.83 -10.40 9.85
C PRO A 26 12.20 -9.19 9.17
N LEU A 27 11.94 -9.32 7.87
CA LEU A 27 11.37 -8.26 7.01
C LEU A 27 10.08 -7.66 7.62
N LEU A 28 9.41 -8.44 8.47
CA LEU A 28 8.22 -8.10 9.24
C LEU A 28 8.54 -7.78 10.71
N ASN A 29 9.49 -6.88 10.94
CA ASN A 29 9.79 -6.32 12.27
C ASN A 29 8.60 -5.46 12.80
N SER A 30 8.47 -5.28 14.11
CA SER A 30 7.56 -4.32 14.74
C SER A 30 7.71 -2.90 14.17
N ASN A 31 8.94 -2.49 13.82
CA ASN A 31 9.22 -1.24 13.12
C ASN A 31 8.55 -1.19 11.73
N TYR A 32 8.66 -2.28 10.96
CA TYR A 32 7.97 -2.40 9.68
C TYR A 32 6.45 -2.31 9.86
N LYS A 33 5.90 -3.00 10.87
CA LYS A 33 4.47 -2.95 11.20
C LYS A 33 4.01 -1.52 11.54
N ALA A 34 4.77 -0.79 12.35
CA ALA A 34 4.47 0.59 12.71
C ALA A 34 4.52 1.54 11.49
N ALA A 35 5.53 1.38 10.63
CA ALA A 35 5.67 2.15 9.40
C ALA A 35 4.51 1.87 8.42
N VAL A 36 4.13 0.60 8.23
CA VAL A 36 2.98 0.23 7.40
C VAL A 36 1.69 0.81 7.96
N GLN A 37 1.47 0.74 9.28
CA GLN A 37 0.26 1.29 9.90
C GLN A 37 0.18 2.82 9.76
N GLN A 38 1.27 3.54 9.96
CA GLN A 38 1.30 5.00 9.72
C GLN A 38 1.01 5.35 8.26
N ASN A 39 1.59 4.60 7.31
CA ASN A 39 1.36 4.81 5.88
C ASN A 39 -0.07 4.44 5.47
N PHE A 40 -0.66 3.41 6.07
CA PHE A 40 -2.04 3.01 5.86
C PHE A 40 -3.02 4.09 6.33
N ILE A 41 -2.77 4.71 7.48
CA ILE A 41 -3.59 5.81 8.01
C ILE A 41 -3.39 7.10 7.19
N LYS A 42 -2.16 7.39 6.77
CA LYS A 42 -1.81 8.57 5.93
C LYS A 42 -1.87 8.29 4.43
N SER A 43 -2.71 7.36 4.01
CA SER A 43 -2.86 6.92 2.60
C SER A 43 -3.45 8.00 1.66
N SER A 44 -3.61 9.24 2.11
CA SER A 44 -4.16 10.36 1.31
C SER A 44 -3.18 10.96 0.30
N LYS A 45 -1.89 10.64 0.38
CA LYS A 45 -0.89 11.07 -0.61
C LYS A 45 -1.15 10.39 -1.97
N PRO A 46 -0.82 11.03 -3.12
CA PRO A 46 -1.00 10.45 -4.45
C PRO A 46 -0.03 9.28 -4.66
N SER A 47 -0.40 8.12 -4.12
CA SER A 47 0.31 6.85 -4.28
C SER A 47 -0.61 5.85 -4.94
N VAL A 48 -0.07 5.04 -5.86
CA VAL A 48 -0.80 3.96 -6.54
C VAL A 48 -1.41 3.00 -5.52
N PHE A 49 -0.69 2.71 -4.43
CA PHE A 49 -1.17 1.86 -3.35
C PHE A 49 -2.38 2.48 -2.64
N GLY A 50 -2.28 3.76 -2.27
CA GLY A 50 -3.36 4.45 -1.57
C GLY A 50 -4.62 4.63 -2.44
N MET A 51 -4.44 4.82 -3.74
CA MET A 51 -5.55 4.91 -4.69
C MET A 51 -6.29 3.57 -4.84
N ARG A 52 -5.55 2.46 -4.97
CA ARG A 52 -6.13 1.09 -4.98
C ARG A 52 -6.84 0.77 -3.67
N GLN A 53 -6.24 1.14 -2.53
CA GLN A 53 -6.82 0.94 -1.21
C GLN A 53 -8.12 1.73 -1.04
N ARG A 54 -8.16 3.00 -1.47
CA ARG A 54 -9.36 3.85 -1.39
C ARG A 54 -10.51 3.30 -2.22
N LEU A 55 -10.23 2.79 -3.42
CA LEU A 55 -11.22 2.13 -4.27
C LEU A 55 -11.83 0.90 -3.56
N LYS A 56 -10.99 0.03 -3.00
CA LYS A 56 -11.46 -1.13 -2.23
C LYS A 56 -12.27 -0.72 -1.00
N PHE A 57 -11.78 0.24 -0.23
CA PHE A 57 -12.49 0.74 0.95
C PHE A 57 -13.86 1.30 0.58
N LYS A 58 -13.97 2.09 -0.50
CA LYS A 58 -15.25 2.64 -0.96
C LYS A 58 -16.21 1.53 -1.42
N GLN A 59 -15.70 0.44 -1.99
CA GLN A 59 -16.51 -0.71 -2.39
C GLN A 59 -17.09 -1.46 -1.17
N PHE A 60 -16.28 -1.70 -0.13
CA PHE A 60 -16.71 -2.45 1.06
C PHE A 60 -17.43 -1.60 2.12
N ASN A 61 -17.13 -0.30 2.20
CA ASN A 61 -17.77 0.63 3.13
C ASN A 61 -19.10 1.19 2.59
N ASN A 62 -19.43 0.91 1.33
CA ASN A 62 -20.78 1.09 0.84
C ASN A 62 -21.65 -0.04 1.42
N VAL A 63 -22.09 0.15 2.66
CA VAL A 63 -23.32 -0.48 3.13
C VAL A 63 -24.37 -0.17 2.07
N GLN A 64 -25.01 -1.19 1.50
CA GLN A 64 -26.10 -1.00 0.53
C GLN A 64 -27.27 -0.33 1.25
N ALA A 65 -27.21 0.99 1.42
CA ALA A 65 -28.21 1.79 2.09
C ALA A 65 -29.58 1.56 1.45
N ILE A 66 -29.61 1.41 0.13
CA ILE A 66 -30.80 1.03 -0.65
C ILE A 66 -31.42 -0.28 -0.16
N GLY A 67 -30.60 -1.32 0.11
CA GLY A 67 -31.08 -2.63 0.55
C GLY A 67 -31.61 -2.60 1.98
N VAL A 68 -30.98 -1.81 2.85
CA VAL A 68 -31.46 -1.59 4.22
C VAL A 68 -32.78 -0.83 4.22
N ILE A 69 -32.89 0.24 3.44
CA ILE A 69 -34.12 1.06 3.31
C ILE A 69 -35.27 0.22 2.74
N LEU A 70 -35.00 -0.60 1.71
CA LEU A 70 -36.03 -1.46 1.11
C LEU A 70 -36.57 -2.49 2.12
N LYS A 71 -35.67 -3.17 2.86
CA LYS A 71 -36.09 -4.13 3.90
C LYS A 71 -36.89 -3.46 5.01
N LEU A 72 -36.47 -2.28 5.46
CA LEU A 72 -37.17 -1.52 6.48
C LEU A 72 -38.55 -1.07 6.01
N SER A 73 -38.66 -0.59 4.76
CA SER A 73 -39.94 -0.18 4.16
C SER A 73 -40.92 -1.35 4.11
N VAL A 74 -40.50 -2.51 3.60
CA VAL A 74 -41.37 -3.71 3.54
C VAL A 74 -41.84 -4.10 4.95
N PHE A 75 -40.94 -4.09 5.93
CA PHE A 75 -41.27 -4.42 7.32
C PHE A 75 -42.33 -3.48 7.91
N VAL A 76 -42.17 -2.16 7.73
CA VAL A 76 -43.15 -1.16 8.19
C VAL A 76 -44.50 -1.37 7.50
N THR A 77 -44.50 -1.65 6.19
CA THR A 77 -45.74 -1.87 5.43
C THR A 77 -46.51 -3.07 5.98
N VAL A 78 -45.83 -4.18 6.28
CA VAL A 78 -46.44 -5.37 6.88
C VAL A 78 -47.03 -5.05 8.26
N LEU A 79 -46.31 -4.32 9.11
CA LEU A 79 -46.83 -3.90 10.41
C LEU A 79 -48.08 -3.03 10.29
N THR A 80 -48.14 -2.15 9.29
CA THR A 80 -49.26 -1.22 9.09
C THR A 80 -50.51 -1.95 8.54
N ILE A 81 -50.32 -3.08 7.86
CA ILE A 81 -51.43 -3.93 7.40
C ILE A 81 -51.93 -4.83 8.54
N MET A 82 -51.04 -5.24 9.44
CA MET A 82 -51.37 -6.18 10.51
C MET A 82 -52.02 -5.51 11.74
N PHE A 83 -51.67 -4.25 12.03
CA PHE A 83 -52.25 -3.43 13.09
C PHE A 83 -53.35 -2.51 12.54
#